data_AF-A0A383AEX7-F1
#
_entry.id   AF-A0A383AEX7-F1
#
_cell.length_a   1.000
_cell.length_b   1.000
_cell.length_c   1.000
_cell.angle_alpha   90.00
_cell.angle_beta   90.00
_cell.angle_gamma   90.00
#
_symmetry.space_group_name_H-M   'P 1'
#
loop_
_entity.id
_entity.type
_entity.pdbx_description
1 polymer ?
#
loop_
_entity_poly.entity_id
_entity_poly.type
_entity_poly.pdbx_seq_one_letter_code
_entity_poly.pdbx_strand_id
1 'polypeptide(L)'
;MKNFKEYFLTEDPTMWPWMWKDNKGEFWRGSGKEGKGSGLGALGAGIYFTWDEGMAKAFAEKFGGKVSKWKIKKGLKIMDAGGDYGAGDKEWVEIKKKMGFKNPKDWSNDRGYAKTLTHELKRAGYDGALSDNKATGIVIFDKKNVKEIK
;
A
#
# COMPACT_ATOMS: atom_id res chain seq x y z
N MET A 1 -24.75 -14.30 5.39
CA MET A 1 -24.67 -13.38 4.21
C MET A 1 -23.27 -12.80 4.20
N LYS A 2 -22.53 -12.95 3.09
CA LYS A 2 -21.24 -12.28 2.93
C LYS A 2 -21.49 -10.77 2.96
N ASN A 3 -20.70 -10.00 3.71
CA ASN A 3 -20.85 -8.55 3.67
C ASN A 3 -20.45 -8.04 2.27
N PHE A 4 -20.96 -6.88 1.86
CA PHE A 4 -20.76 -6.33 0.51
C PHE A 4 -19.27 -6.29 0.08
N LYS A 5 -18.36 -6.12 1.04
CA LYS A 5 -16.91 -6.12 0.83
C LYS A 5 -16.35 -7.52 0.55
N GLU A 6 -16.85 -8.55 1.24
CA GLU A 6 -16.53 -9.96 0.99
C GLU A 6 -17.06 -10.46 -0.37
N TYR A 7 -18.22 -9.96 -0.82
CA TYR A 7 -18.74 -10.26 -2.16
C TYR A 7 -17.85 -9.63 -3.25
N PHE A 8 -17.45 -8.37 -3.07
CA PHE A 8 -16.64 -7.64 -4.05
C PHE A 8 -15.21 -8.20 -4.18
N LEU A 9 -14.55 -8.53 -3.05
CA LEU A 9 -13.23 -9.17 -3.06
C LEU A 9 -13.23 -10.57 -3.70
N THR A 10 -14.40 -11.20 -3.85
CA THR A 10 -14.53 -12.47 -4.57
C THR A 10 -14.82 -12.32 -6.07
N GLU A 11 -15.29 -11.15 -6.55
CA GLU A 11 -15.72 -10.96 -7.95
C GLU A 11 -14.92 -9.93 -8.74
N ASP A 12 -14.27 -8.94 -8.10
CA ASP A 12 -13.41 -7.96 -8.78
C ASP A 12 -11.95 -8.09 -8.29
N PRO A 13 -11.02 -8.57 -9.14
CA PRO A 13 -9.73 -9.08 -8.70
C PRO A 13 -8.71 -8.04 -8.27
N THR A 14 -9.03 -6.74 -8.16
CA THR A 14 -8.09 -5.77 -7.59
C THR A 14 -8.81 -4.66 -6.83
N MET A 15 -8.47 -4.45 -5.55
CA MET A 15 -9.06 -3.39 -4.71
C MET A 15 -8.72 -1.97 -5.20
N TRP A 16 -7.63 -1.81 -5.96
CA TRP A 16 -7.06 -0.51 -6.30
C TRP A 16 -7.92 0.39 -7.20
N PRO A 17 -8.48 -0.06 -8.34
CA PRO A 17 -9.28 0.81 -9.21
C PRO A 17 -10.48 1.44 -8.48
N TRP A 18 -11.13 0.67 -7.61
CA TRP A 18 -12.21 1.16 -6.76
C TRP A 18 -11.69 2.16 -5.72
N MET A 19 -10.63 1.80 -4.97
CA MET A 19 -10.03 2.67 -3.95
C MET A 19 -9.61 4.02 -4.55
N TRP A 20 -8.99 3.99 -5.75
CA TRP A 20 -8.62 5.20 -6.47
C TRP A 20 -9.84 6.03 -6.88
N LYS A 21 -10.90 5.39 -7.41
CA LYS A 21 -12.12 6.07 -7.86
C LYS A 21 -12.86 6.74 -6.69
N ASP A 22 -13.07 6.01 -5.60
CA ASP A 22 -13.81 6.47 -4.42
C ASP A 22 -13.13 7.70 -3.78
N ASN A 23 -11.80 7.64 -3.67
CA ASN A 23 -10.99 8.73 -3.14
C ASN A 23 -10.66 9.81 -4.18
N LYS A 24 -11.19 9.72 -5.41
CA LYS A 24 -10.89 10.63 -6.53
C LYS A 24 -9.37 10.78 -6.79
N GLY A 25 -8.61 9.73 -6.53
CA GLY A 25 -7.15 9.68 -6.63
C GLY A 25 -6.41 10.49 -5.56
N GLU A 26 -7.09 10.96 -4.51
CA GLU A 26 -6.51 11.78 -3.45
C GLU A 26 -6.33 10.99 -2.16
N PHE A 27 -5.12 11.01 -1.63
CA PHE A 27 -4.74 10.21 -0.48
C PHE A 27 -3.93 11.04 0.50
N TRP A 28 -3.97 10.62 1.76
CA TRP A 28 -3.27 11.25 2.85
C TRP A 28 -1.92 10.58 3.10
N ARG A 29 -0.96 11.37 3.55
CA ARG A 29 0.33 10.88 4.03
C ARG A 29 0.59 11.46 5.41
N GLY A 30 0.64 10.58 6.40
CA GLY A 30 1.34 10.84 7.66
C GLY A 30 2.82 10.49 7.48
N SER A 31 3.70 11.41 7.83
CA SER A 31 5.15 11.19 7.80
C SER A 31 5.72 11.38 9.20
N GLY A 32 6.74 10.60 9.57
CA GLY A 32 7.53 10.86 10.78
C GLY A 32 8.59 11.95 10.56
N LYS A 33 9.37 12.30 11.59
CA LYS A 33 10.46 13.31 11.50
C LYS A 33 11.44 13.09 10.34
N GLU A 34 11.72 11.83 10.00
CA GLU A 34 12.61 11.47 8.88
C GLU A 34 11.88 11.34 7.52
N GLY A 35 10.61 11.75 7.44
CA GLY A 35 9.80 11.63 6.22
C GLY A 35 9.31 10.21 5.91
N LYS A 36 9.65 9.20 6.72
CA LYS A 36 9.24 7.81 6.55
C LYS A 36 7.76 7.58 6.92
N GLY A 37 7.14 6.58 6.29
CA GLY A 37 5.76 6.14 6.54
C GLY A 37 5.71 4.73 7.13
N SER A 38 4.67 3.96 6.79
CA SER A 38 4.44 2.58 7.26
C SER A 38 4.80 1.52 6.20
N GLY A 39 4.84 0.24 6.60
CA GLY A 39 5.04 -0.91 5.70
C GLY A 39 6.28 -0.80 4.80
N LEU A 40 6.13 -1.11 3.50
CA LEU A 40 7.21 -0.94 2.52
C LEU A 40 7.76 0.50 2.48
N GLY A 41 6.92 1.51 2.74
CA GLY A 41 7.34 2.91 2.81
C GLY A 41 8.26 3.19 4.00
N ALA A 42 8.09 2.50 5.13
CA ALA A 42 9.00 2.59 6.28
C ALA A 42 10.39 2.06 5.95
N LEU A 43 10.45 1.03 5.10
CA LEU A 43 11.68 0.34 4.69
C LEU A 43 12.38 1.01 3.49
N GLY A 44 11.84 2.13 3.01
CA GLY A 44 12.42 2.91 1.90
C GLY A 44 12.08 2.35 0.51
N ALA A 45 11.13 1.43 0.40
CA ALA A 45 10.72 0.82 -0.86
C ALA A 45 9.76 1.71 -1.68
N GLY A 46 9.31 2.84 -1.14
CA GLY A 46 8.45 3.78 -1.83
C GLY A 46 7.85 4.84 -0.91
N ILE A 47 6.82 5.51 -1.40
CA ILE A 47 6.08 6.54 -0.68
C ILE A 47 4.78 5.96 -0.14
N TYR A 48 4.61 6.03 1.18
CA TYR A 48 3.42 5.59 1.89
C TYR A 48 2.28 6.61 1.84
N PHE A 49 1.05 6.10 1.68
CA PHE A 49 -0.21 6.82 1.75
C PHE A 49 -1.28 6.00 2.46
N THR A 50 -2.35 6.67 2.87
CA THR A 50 -3.58 6.08 3.40
C THR A 50 -4.78 6.87 2.87
N TRP A 51 -5.95 6.24 2.77
CA TRP A 51 -7.19 6.93 2.43
C TRP A 51 -7.85 7.59 3.65
N ASP A 52 -7.32 7.38 4.85
CA ASP A 52 -7.88 7.86 6.12
C ASP A 52 -7.04 9.01 6.70
N GLU A 53 -7.62 10.22 6.74
CA GLU A 53 -6.94 11.41 7.30
C GLU A 53 -6.62 11.25 8.79
N GLY A 54 -7.52 10.63 9.56
CA GLY A 54 -7.34 10.37 10.98
C GLY A 54 -6.15 9.46 11.23
N MET A 55 -5.95 8.45 10.38
CA MET A 55 -4.79 7.57 10.42
C MET A 55 -3.50 8.31 10.07
N ALA A 56 -3.54 9.20 9.08
CA ALA A 56 -2.40 10.04 8.74
C ALA A 56 -2.01 10.99 9.90
N LYS A 57 -3.01 11.60 10.55
CA LYS A 57 -2.84 12.45 11.75
C LYS A 57 -2.26 11.65 12.91
N ALA A 58 -2.86 10.51 13.26
CA ALA A 58 -2.38 9.67 14.35
C ALA A 58 -0.93 9.20 14.12
N PHE A 59 -0.57 8.85 12.89
CA PHE A 59 0.80 8.50 12.55
C PHE A 59 1.75 9.70 12.72
N ALA A 60 1.39 10.86 12.17
CA ALA A 60 2.22 12.06 12.26
C ALA A 60 2.41 12.52 13.72
N GLU A 61 1.36 12.45 14.55
CA GLU A 61 1.40 12.78 15.97
C GLU A 61 2.35 11.83 16.73
N LYS A 62 2.18 10.52 16.54
CA LYS A 62 3.01 9.49 17.18
C LYS A 62 4.50 9.62 16.85
N PHE A 63 4.82 10.01 15.61
CA PHE A 63 6.20 10.09 15.12
C PHE A 63 6.72 11.53 14.92
N GLY A 64 5.99 12.52 15.43
CA GLY A 64 6.34 13.94 15.42
C GLY A 64 6.61 14.54 14.04
N GLY A 65 5.84 14.17 13.02
CA GLY A 65 6.00 14.68 11.66
C GLY A 65 4.77 15.39 11.11
N LYS A 66 4.53 15.29 9.79
CA LYS A 66 3.56 16.12 9.07
C LYS A 66 2.50 15.29 8.38
N VAL A 67 1.31 15.87 8.30
CA VAL A 67 0.20 15.39 7.46
C VAL A 67 0.17 16.19 6.18
N SER A 68 0.03 15.51 5.05
CA SER A 68 -0.09 16.13 3.73
C SER A 68 -1.06 15.33 2.87
N LYS A 69 -1.67 15.99 1.89
CA LYS A 69 -2.59 15.37 0.94
C LYS A 69 -1.93 15.29 -0.43
N TRP A 70 -2.16 14.21 -1.15
CA TRP A 70 -1.45 13.89 -2.40
C TRP A 70 -2.40 13.32 -3.44
N LYS A 71 -2.16 13.67 -4.70
CA LYS A 71 -2.79 13.04 -5.86
C LYS A 71 -1.91 11.89 -6.35
N ILE A 72 -2.49 10.69 -6.48
CA ILE A 72 -1.85 9.54 -7.12
C ILE A 72 -2.34 9.45 -8.58
N LYS A 73 -1.41 9.25 -9.52
CA LYS A 73 -1.70 9.15 -10.96
C LYS A 73 -2.76 8.06 -11.24
N LYS A 74 -3.65 8.33 -12.20
CA LYS A 74 -4.64 7.34 -12.67
C LYS A 74 -3.96 6.23 -13.48
N GLY A 75 -4.49 5.01 -13.39
CA GLY A 75 -4.11 3.89 -14.24
C GLY A 75 -2.83 3.16 -13.82
N LEU A 76 -2.33 3.42 -12.62
CA LEU A 76 -1.22 2.65 -12.05
C LEU A 76 -1.67 1.21 -11.78
N LYS A 77 -0.78 0.25 -12.02
CA LYS A 77 -0.99 -1.14 -11.64
C LYS A 77 -0.50 -1.32 -10.21
N ILE A 78 -1.41 -1.50 -9.26
CA ILE A 78 -1.09 -1.64 -7.83
C ILE A 78 -1.49 -3.03 -7.37
N MET A 79 -0.55 -3.74 -6.74
CA MET A 79 -0.75 -5.10 -6.24
C MET A 79 -1.63 -5.05 -5.00
N ASP A 80 -2.66 -5.90 -4.93
CA ASP A 80 -3.34 -6.15 -3.65
C ASP A 80 -2.48 -7.09 -2.80
N ALA A 81 -1.90 -6.54 -1.74
CA ALA A 81 -1.08 -7.27 -0.77
C ALA A 81 -1.91 -7.89 0.38
N GLY A 82 -3.24 -7.75 0.34
CA GLY A 82 -4.15 -8.20 1.38
C GLY A 82 -4.03 -7.40 2.66
N GLY A 83 -4.34 -8.05 3.79
CA GLY A 83 -4.23 -7.47 5.11
C GLY A 83 -5.26 -8.08 6.07
N ASP A 84 -6.18 -7.26 6.57
CA ASP A 84 -7.16 -7.64 7.58
C ASP A 84 -8.18 -8.65 7.02
N TYR A 85 -8.64 -8.47 5.77
CA TYR A 85 -9.76 -9.23 5.20
C TYR A 85 -9.35 -10.25 4.14
N GLY A 86 -8.09 -10.22 3.66
CA GLY A 86 -7.65 -11.09 2.57
C GLY A 86 -6.17 -11.43 2.59
N ALA A 87 -5.80 -12.44 1.79
CA ALA A 87 -4.42 -12.80 1.53
C ALA A 87 -3.78 -11.98 0.39
N GLY A 88 -4.56 -11.11 -0.27
CA GLY A 88 -4.16 -10.36 -1.46
C GLY A 88 -4.38 -11.15 -2.76
N ASP A 89 -3.86 -10.60 -3.85
CA ASP A 89 -3.93 -11.21 -5.17
C ASP A 89 -3.18 -12.55 -5.22
N LYS A 90 -3.59 -13.45 -6.11
CA LYS A 90 -2.87 -14.73 -6.32
C LYS A 90 -1.38 -14.52 -6.60
N GLU A 91 -1.05 -13.51 -7.42
CA GLU A 91 0.33 -13.18 -7.77
C GLU A 91 1.13 -12.69 -6.54
N TRP A 92 0.51 -11.95 -5.61
CA TRP A 92 1.14 -11.60 -4.33
C TRP A 92 1.50 -12.86 -3.52
N VAL A 93 0.56 -13.80 -3.39
CA VAL A 93 0.78 -15.06 -2.67
C VAL A 93 1.93 -15.86 -3.31
N GLU A 94 1.98 -15.92 -4.65
CA GLU A 94 3.05 -16.61 -5.37
C GLU A 94 4.43 -15.95 -5.19
N ILE A 95 4.51 -14.61 -5.25
CA ILE A 95 5.75 -13.88 -4.97
C ILE A 95 6.22 -14.16 -3.55
N LYS A 96 5.32 -14.09 -2.56
CA LYS A 96 5.64 -14.38 -1.15
C LYS A 96 6.14 -15.81 -0.96
N LYS A 97 5.52 -16.79 -1.63
CA LYS A 97 5.96 -18.19 -1.61
C LYS A 97 7.35 -18.37 -2.22
N LYS A 98 7.65 -17.73 -3.36
CA LYS A 98 8.99 -17.74 -3.99
C LYS A 98 10.06 -17.12 -3.08
N MET A 99 9.68 -16.16 -2.24
CA MET A 99 10.54 -15.55 -1.23
C MET A 99 10.69 -16.40 0.05
N GLY A 100 10.09 -17.59 0.10
CA GLY A 100 10.22 -18.54 1.22
C GLY A 100 9.18 -18.37 2.34
N PHE A 101 8.17 -17.52 2.17
CA PHE A 101 7.10 -17.36 3.15
C PHE A 101 6.04 -18.46 2.98
N LYS A 102 5.63 -19.05 4.11
CA LYS A 102 4.55 -20.05 4.13
C LYS A 102 3.17 -19.40 4.19
N ASN A 103 3.06 -18.23 4.82
CA ASN A 103 1.84 -17.45 4.89
C ASN A 103 2.05 -16.11 4.16
N PRO A 104 1.19 -15.73 3.20
CA PRO A 104 1.32 -14.48 2.45
C PRO A 104 1.21 -13.22 3.33
N LYS A 105 0.61 -13.33 4.53
CA LYS A 105 0.54 -12.26 5.53
C LYS A 105 1.83 -12.09 6.34
N ASP A 106 2.75 -13.06 6.29
CA ASP A 106 4.02 -12.97 7.01
C ASP A 106 4.78 -11.73 6.54
N TRP A 107 5.37 -10.99 7.47
CA TRP A 107 6.07 -9.75 7.19
C TRP A 107 7.48 -9.78 7.79
N SER A 108 8.42 -9.11 7.12
CA SER A 108 9.77 -8.87 7.64
C SER A 108 10.07 -7.38 7.62
N ASN A 109 10.64 -6.87 8.72
CA ASN A 109 11.13 -5.49 8.83
C ASN A 109 12.55 -5.32 8.25
N ASP A 110 13.09 -6.35 7.59
CA ASP A 110 14.39 -6.27 6.93
C ASP A 110 14.35 -5.43 5.65
N ARG A 111 15.36 -4.57 5.46
CA ARG A 111 15.45 -3.71 4.25
C ARG A 111 15.75 -4.54 3.00
N GLY A 112 16.51 -5.63 3.13
CA GLY A 112 16.77 -6.55 2.03
C GLY A 112 15.49 -7.20 1.54
N TYR A 113 14.64 -7.66 2.47
CA TYR A 113 13.30 -8.16 2.16
C TYR A 113 12.46 -7.14 1.37
N ALA A 114 12.37 -5.90 1.85
CA ALA A 114 11.60 -4.86 1.15
C ALA A 114 12.14 -4.57 -0.25
N LYS A 115 13.47 -4.52 -0.40
CA LYS A 115 14.13 -4.29 -1.69
C LYS A 115 13.83 -5.41 -2.68
N THR A 116 13.95 -6.66 -2.26
CA THR A 116 13.65 -7.83 -3.10
C THR A 116 12.19 -7.86 -3.49
N LEU A 117 11.28 -7.66 -2.53
CA LEU A 117 9.84 -7.64 -2.81
C LEU A 117 9.46 -6.52 -3.80
N THR A 118 9.96 -5.30 -3.59
CA THR A 118 9.73 -4.19 -4.53
C THR A 118 10.34 -4.47 -5.90
N HIS A 119 11.50 -5.11 -5.98
CA HIS A 119 12.11 -5.51 -7.26
C HIS A 119 11.22 -6.50 -8.02
N GLU A 120 10.72 -7.54 -7.34
CA GLU A 120 9.83 -8.56 -7.92
C GLU A 120 8.52 -7.93 -8.42
N LEU A 121 7.90 -7.06 -7.63
CA LEU A 121 6.67 -6.35 -8.02
C LEU A 121 6.90 -5.43 -9.22
N LYS A 122 8.00 -4.67 -9.24
CA LYS A 122 8.37 -3.84 -10.40
C LYS A 122 8.61 -4.68 -11.64
N ARG A 123 9.26 -5.84 -11.51
CA ARG A 123 9.50 -6.77 -12.62
C ARG A 123 8.20 -7.34 -13.19
N ALA A 124 7.19 -7.54 -12.33
CA ALA A 124 5.82 -7.90 -12.71
C ALA A 124 4.96 -6.72 -13.23
N GLY A 125 5.57 -5.54 -13.38
CA GLY A 125 4.93 -4.34 -13.92
C GLY A 125 4.08 -3.55 -12.94
N TYR A 126 4.24 -3.77 -11.63
CA TYR A 126 3.50 -3.03 -10.61
C TYR A 126 4.20 -1.73 -10.23
N ASP A 127 3.41 -0.66 -10.09
CA ASP A 127 3.81 0.67 -9.65
C ASP A 127 3.80 0.83 -8.11
N GLY A 128 3.22 -0.14 -7.41
CA GLY A 128 3.04 -0.10 -5.97
C GLY A 128 2.30 -1.31 -5.42
N ALA A 129 2.04 -1.26 -4.11
CA ALA A 129 1.24 -2.25 -3.39
C ALA A 129 0.23 -1.54 -2.47
N LEU A 130 -0.93 -2.16 -2.28
CA LEU A 130 -2.01 -1.70 -1.43
C LEU A 130 -2.38 -2.80 -0.44
N SER A 131 -2.52 -2.42 0.83
CA SER A 131 -3.10 -3.24 1.89
C SER A 131 -4.48 -2.70 2.25
N ASP A 132 -5.43 -3.58 2.56
CA ASP A 132 -6.78 -3.19 3.00
C ASP A 132 -6.80 -2.61 4.44
N ASN A 133 -5.75 -2.88 5.21
CA ASN A 133 -5.45 -2.25 6.48
C ASN A 133 -4.95 -0.80 6.25
N LYS A 134 -5.72 0.18 6.70
CA LYS A 134 -5.42 1.62 6.53
C LYS A 134 -4.13 2.11 7.18
N ALA A 135 -3.57 1.38 8.15
CA ALA A 135 -2.32 1.72 8.82
C ALA A 135 -1.09 1.24 8.01
N THR A 136 -1.23 0.18 7.21
CA THR A 136 -0.22 -0.27 6.23
C THR A 136 -0.40 0.46 4.90
N GLY A 137 -1.65 0.69 4.51
CA GLY A 137 -2.07 1.58 3.44
C GLY A 137 -1.51 1.23 2.06
N ILE A 138 -1.16 2.26 1.32
CA ILE A 138 -0.68 2.18 -0.07
C ILE A 138 0.79 2.59 -0.10
N VAL A 139 1.61 1.89 -0.87
CA VAL A 139 2.98 2.31 -1.18
C VAL A 139 3.14 2.45 -2.68
N ILE A 140 3.49 3.64 -3.14
CA ILE A 140 3.83 3.92 -4.55
C ILE A 140 5.35 3.96 -4.69
N PHE A 141 5.92 3.14 -5.57
CA PHE A 141 7.36 2.95 -5.65
C PHE A 141 8.10 4.15 -6.26
N ASP A 142 7.49 4.83 -7.23
CA ASP A 142 8.13 5.92 -7.97
C ASP A 142 7.47 7.27 -7.69
N LYS A 143 8.27 8.25 -7.24
CA LYS A 143 7.80 9.60 -6.92
C LYS A 143 7.12 10.32 -8.09
N LYS A 144 7.48 10.00 -9.35
CA LYS A 144 6.85 10.58 -10.55
C LYS A 144 5.34 10.29 -10.65
N ASN A 145 4.86 9.27 -9.95
CA ASN A 145 3.47 8.83 -9.97
C ASN A 145 2.60 9.55 -8.93
N VAL A 146 3.17 10.44 -8.13
CA VAL A 146 2.46 11.14 -7.04
C VAL A 146 2.82 12.62 -6.99
N LYS A 147 1.85 13.45 -6.58
CA LYS A 147 2.03 14.90 -6.46
C LYS A 147 1.33 15.40 -5.20
N GLU A 148 2.02 16.18 -4.38
CA GLU A 148 1.42 16.85 -3.23
C GLU A 148 0.40 17.88 -3.71
N ILE A 149 -0.76 17.92 -3.07
CA ILE A 149 -1.80 18.91 -3.33
C ILE A 149 -1.97 19.81 -2.11
N LYS A 150 -2.09 21.10 -2.36
CA LYS A 150 -2.31 22.14 -1.35
C LYS A 150 -3.78 22.30 -1.06
#